data_AF-A0A2E9BC07-F1
#
_entry.id   AF-A0A2E9BC07-F1
#
_cell.length_a   1.000
_cell.length_b   1.000
_cell.length_c   1.000
_cell.angle_alpha   90.00
_cell.angle_beta   90.00
_cell.angle_gamma   90.00
#
_symmetry.space_group_name_H-M   'P 1'
#
loop_
_entity.id
_entity.type
_entity.pdbx_description
1 polymer ?
#
loop_
_entity_poly.entity_id
_entity_poly.type
_entity_poly.pdbx_seq_one_letter_code
_entity_poly.pdbx_strand_id
1 'polypeptide(L)'
;MGEGVSHSNPDASRINELASLIIHHSHLYYNEANPEISDAEFDELWDELKRLDPNHPQLERVGSDVPPGSEKVNHMFPMRSLDKAISDEEIKHFVAETTAHGRCFIAQPKLDGSALSLEYRRGKLVRAATRGSGERGEDVTANARRIPNIPFELEWAGDCHIRGEVVMPLEIFNEKYAEIAPNPRNLAAGALRQKHIEKGKAKAEHLEFYAYDVRFVGPKSRHPDSPEPSFMESDSQATKWLIEQGINVAGDTVVEGENDEDTSNALIALTR
;
A
#
# COMPACT_ATOMS: atom_id res chain seq x y z
N MET A 1 -1.95 -8.57 -55.96
CA MET A 1 -2.91 -7.81 -55.13
C MET A 1 -3.97 -8.81 -54.69
N GLY A 2 -3.94 -9.20 -53.43
CA GLY A 2 -4.94 -10.04 -52.79
C GLY A 2 -4.91 -9.65 -51.33
N GLU A 3 -5.91 -8.87 -50.93
CA GLU A 3 -6.01 -8.23 -49.63
C GLU A 3 -6.10 -9.30 -48.52
N GLY A 4 -5.12 -9.28 -47.62
CA GLY A 4 -5.17 -10.05 -46.39
C GLY A 4 -6.16 -9.40 -45.44
N VAL A 5 -7.39 -9.91 -45.42
CA VAL A 5 -8.39 -9.54 -44.43
C VAL A 5 -7.90 -10.04 -43.07
N SER A 6 -7.35 -9.14 -42.26
CA SER A 6 -7.03 -9.39 -40.85
C SER A 6 -8.35 -9.66 -40.12
N HIS A 7 -8.66 -10.93 -39.89
CA HIS A 7 -9.76 -11.32 -39.03
C HIS A 7 -9.35 -11.01 -37.58
N SER A 8 -9.66 -9.80 -37.12
CA SER A 8 -9.64 -9.49 -35.70
C SER A 8 -10.63 -10.42 -35.02
N ASN A 9 -10.15 -11.29 -34.13
CA ASN A 9 -10.98 -12.20 -33.37
C ASN A 9 -12.06 -11.37 -32.63
N PRO A 10 -13.37 -11.52 -32.93
CA PRO A 10 -14.42 -10.66 -32.39
C PRO A 10 -14.42 -10.63 -30.85
N ASP A 11 -14.04 -11.75 -30.25
CA ASP A 11 -13.87 -11.89 -28.80
C ASP A 11 -12.79 -10.96 -28.25
N ALA A 12 -11.67 -10.77 -28.96
CA ALA A 12 -10.58 -9.89 -28.51
C ALA A 12 -10.97 -8.40 -28.55
N SER A 13 -11.75 -7.98 -29.55
CA SER A 13 -12.25 -6.60 -29.60
C SER A 13 -13.22 -6.32 -28.46
N ARG A 14 -14.11 -7.27 -28.17
CA ARG A 14 -15.08 -7.16 -27.08
C ARG A 14 -14.41 -7.21 -25.71
N ILE A 15 -13.44 -8.10 -25.51
CA ILE A 15 -12.63 -8.17 -24.27
C ILE A 15 -11.96 -6.83 -23.98
N ASN A 16 -11.33 -6.19 -24.98
CA ASN A 16 -10.70 -4.88 -24.81
C ASN A 16 -11.70 -3.76 -24.49
N GLU A 17 -12.88 -3.78 -25.12
CA GLU A 17 -13.96 -2.84 -24.85
C GLU A 17 -14.47 -2.98 -23.42
N LEU A 18 -14.80 -4.21 -23.00
CA LEU A 18 -15.26 -4.52 -21.63
C LEU A 18 -14.21 -4.11 -20.59
N ALA A 19 -12.94 -4.42 -20.83
CA ALA A 19 -11.87 -4.00 -19.95
C ALA A 19 -11.80 -2.47 -19.83
N SER A 20 -11.96 -1.73 -20.94
CA SER A 20 -11.98 -0.26 -20.94
C SER A 20 -13.18 0.33 -20.21
N LEU A 21 -14.37 -0.27 -20.36
CA LEU A 21 -15.58 0.15 -19.65
C LEU A 21 -15.47 -0.10 -18.15
N ILE A 22 -14.98 -1.28 -17.74
CA ILE A 22 -14.74 -1.61 -16.33
C ILE A 22 -13.72 -0.64 -15.72
N ILE A 23 -12.65 -0.30 -16.45
CA ILE A 23 -11.68 0.73 -16.05
C ILE A 23 -12.38 2.07 -15.79
N HIS A 24 -13.14 2.55 -16.77
CA HIS A 24 -13.80 3.86 -16.72
C HIS A 24 -14.79 3.94 -15.56
N HIS A 25 -15.69 2.97 -15.45
CA HIS A 25 -16.71 2.97 -14.40
C HIS A 25 -16.12 2.70 -13.01
N SER A 26 -15.06 1.89 -12.90
CA SER A 26 -14.32 1.76 -11.63
C SER A 26 -13.68 3.08 -11.21
N HIS A 27 -13.09 3.83 -12.16
CA HIS A 27 -12.51 5.13 -11.86
C HIS A 27 -13.57 6.12 -11.35
N LEU A 28 -14.69 6.23 -12.06
CA LEU A 28 -15.79 7.11 -11.68
C LEU A 28 -16.38 6.75 -10.31
N TYR A 29 -16.56 5.46 -10.07
CA TYR A 29 -17.13 4.97 -8.82
C TYR A 29 -16.18 5.21 -7.64
N TYR A 30 -14.95 4.70 -7.72
CA TYR A 30 -14.04 4.70 -6.58
C TYR A 30 -13.25 6.01 -6.38
N ASN A 31 -12.92 6.73 -7.45
CA ASN A 31 -12.07 7.93 -7.37
C ASN A 31 -12.85 9.24 -7.45
N GLU A 32 -13.90 9.30 -8.26
CA GLU A 32 -14.70 10.52 -8.45
C GLU A 32 -15.97 10.53 -7.60
N ALA A 33 -16.38 9.38 -7.04
CA ALA A 33 -17.66 9.19 -6.37
C ALA A 33 -18.84 9.71 -7.21
N ASN A 34 -18.77 9.50 -8.54
CA ASN A 34 -19.74 9.97 -9.53
C ASN A 34 -20.10 8.84 -10.52
N PRO A 35 -20.77 7.77 -10.06
CA PRO A 35 -21.09 6.63 -10.92
C PRO A 35 -22.07 7.00 -12.04
N GLU A 36 -21.73 6.61 -13.27
CA GLU A 36 -22.60 6.79 -14.45
C GLU A 36 -23.55 5.61 -14.68
N ILE A 37 -23.21 4.43 -14.15
CA ILE A 37 -23.99 3.20 -14.26
C ILE A 37 -24.27 2.64 -12.87
N SER A 38 -25.32 1.84 -12.76
CA SER A 38 -25.68 1.11 -11.54
C SER A 38 -24.73 -0.06 -11.28
N ASP A 39 -24.68 -0.52 -10.03
CA ASP A 39 -23.90 -1.70 -9.63
C ASP A 39 -24.27 -2.95 -10.47
N ALA A 40 -25.56 -3.13 -10.78
CA ALA A 40 -26.03 -4.24 -11.61
C ALA A 40 -25.49 -4.16 -13.06
N GLU A 41 -25.46 -2.97 -13.65
CA GLU A 41 -24.89 -2.77 -14.99
C GLU A 41 -23.37 -2.98 -14.98
N PHE A 42 -22.68 -2.58 -13.91
CA PHE A 42 -21.26 -2.84 -13.75
C PHE A 42 -20.98 -4.35 -13.61
N ASP A 43 -21.77 -5.05 -12.80
CA ASP A 43 -21.66 -6.50 -12.59
C ASP A 43 -21.89 -7.25 -13.90
N GLU A 44 -22.82 -6.81 -14.75
CA GLU A 44 -23.04 -7.39 -16.10
C GLU A 44 -21.79 -7.27 -16.99
N LEU A 45 -21.12 -6.11 -17.00
CA LEU A 45 -19.88 -5.91 -17.74
C LEU A 45 -18.75 -6.79 -17.20
N TRP A 46 -18.66 -6.90 -15.87
CA TRP A 46 -17.64 -7.69 -15.20
C TRP A 46 -17.84 -9.20 -15.43
N ASP A 47 -19.07 -9.69 -15.30
CA ASP A 47 -19.43 -11.09 -15.55
C ASP A 47 -19.25 -11.47 -17.02
N GLU A 48 -19.55 -10.55 -17.96
CA GLU A 48 -19.26 -10.77 -19.37
C GLU A 48 -17.76 -10.91 -19.61
N LEU A 49 -16.94 -10.01 -19.05
CA LEU A 49 -15.48 -10.10 -19.18
C LEU A 49 -14.95 -11.41 -18.57
N LYS A 50 -15.39 -11.75 -17.35
CA LYS A 50 -14.99 -12.97 -16.66
C LYS A 50 -15.41 -14.23 -17.42
N ARG A 51 -16.55 -14.22 -18.09
CA ARG A 51 -16.98 -15.34 -18.95
C ARG A 51 -16.09 -15.49 -20.18
N LEU A 52 -15.66 -14.39 -20.78
CA LEU A 52 -14.84 -14.38 -22.00
C LEU A 52 -13.36 -14.66 -21.70
N ASP A 53 -12.82 -14.08 -20.64
CA ASP A 53 -11.45 -14.27 -20.16
C ASP A 53 -11.40 -14.25 -18.62
N PRO A 54 -11.58 -15.40 -17.96
CA PRO A 54 -11.62 -15.52 -16.50
C PRO A 54 -10.33 -15.07 -15.80
N ASN A 55 -9.20 -15.04 -16.51
CA ASN A 55 -7.90 -14.67 -15.97
C ASN A 55 -7.47 -13.27 -16.44
N HIS A 56 -8.40 -12.48 -17.01
CA HIS A 56 -8.07 -11.17 -17.52
C HIS A 56 -7.60 -10.25 -16.37
N PRO A 57 -6.43 -9.58 -16.47
CA PRO A 57 -5.88 -8.76 -15.38
C PRO A 57 -6.79 -7.63 -14.90
N GLN A 58 -7.76 -7.19 -15.72
CA GLN A 58 -8.72 -6.15 -15.34
C GLN A 58 -9.69 -6.59 -14.25
N LEU A 59 -9.93 -7.89 -14.09
CA LEU A 59 -10.84 -8.42 -13.06
C LEU A 59 -10.31 -8.19 -11.64
N GLU A 60 -9.00 -7.94 -11.52
CA GLU A 60 -8.27 -7.68 -10.27
C GLU A 60 -7.82 -6.21 -10.15
N ARG A 61 -8.45 -5.29 -10.89
CA ARG A 61 -8.09 -3.86 -10.89
C ARG A 61 -9.28 -2.98 -10.53
N VAL A 62 -8.97 -1.87 -9.89
CA VAL A 62 -9.89 -0.75 -9.74
C VAL A 62 -9.39 0.38 -10.63
N GLY A 63 -10.02 0.59 -11.78
CA GLY A 63 -9.62 1.61 -12.75
C GLY A 63 -8.45 1.21 -13.64
N SER A 64 -7.78 2.20 -14.23
CA SER A 64 -6.56 2.03 -15.03
C SER A 64 -5.33 2.27 -14.17
N ASP A 65 -4.47 1.25 -14.08
CA ASP A 65 -3.14 1.46 -13.55
C ASP A 65 -2.30 2.25 -14.59
N VAL A 66 -1.70 3.36 -14.17
CA VAL A 66 -0.74 4.10 -14.99
C VAL A 66 0.65 3.44 -14.89
N PRO A 67 1.54 3.64 -15.89
CA PRO A 67 2.90 3.14 -15.79
C PRO A 67 3.57 3.59 -14.48
N PRO A 68 4.12 2.68 -13.65
CA PRO A 68 4.68 3.05 -12.36
C PRO A 68 5.71 4.19 -12.45
N GLY A 69 5.58 5.20 -11.59
CA GLY A 69 6.42 6.38 -11.58
C GLY A 69 6.09 7.42 -12.66
N SER A 70 5.03 7.26 -13.47
CA SER A 70 4.66 8.25 -14.49
C SER A 70 3.87 9.42 -13.93
N GLU A 71 3.04 9.19 -12.92
CA GLU A 71 2.16 10.20 -12.35
C GLU A 71 2.57 10.56 -10.93
N LYS A 72 2.34 11.83 -10.57
CA LYS A 72 2.60 12.34 -9.24
C LYS A 72 1.30 12.38 -8.46
N VAL A 73 1.33 11.85 -7.24
CA VAL A 73 0.16 11.76 -6.36
C VAL A 73 0.37 12.70 -5.18
N ASN A 74 -0.61 13.55 -4.88
CA ASN A 74 -0.61 14.32 -3.64
C ASN A 74 -1.16 13.43 -2.52
N HIS A 75 -0.44 13.35 -1.41
CA HIS A 75 -0.88 12.55 -0.28
C HIS A 75 -1.99 13.27 0.49
N MET A 76 -3.14 12.61 0.66
CA MET A 76 -4.23 13.12 1.51
C MET A 76 -3.75 13.35 2.94
N PHE A 77 -2.94 12.42 3.44
CA PHE A 77 -2.27 12.52 4.72
C PHE A 77 -0.77 12.68 4.45
N PRO A 78 -0.10 13.75 4.91
CA PRO A 78 1.35 13.90 4.73
C PRO A 78 2.14 12.75 5.37
N MET A 79 3.14 12.21 4.67
CA MET A 79 4.04 11.15 5.12
C MET A 79 5.31 11.75 5.75
N ARG A 80 5.28 11.94 7.08
CA ARG A 80 6.36 12.56 7.85
C ARG A 80 7.58 11.63 8.00
N SER A 81 8.73 12.23 8.27
CA SER A 81 9.90 11.50 8.76
C SER A 81 9.88 11.45 10.30
N LEU A 82 10.64 10.50 10.85
CA LEU A 82 10.89 10.40 12.28
C LEU A 82 12.17 11.14 12.64
N ASP A 83 12.20 11.73 13.83
CA ASP A 83 13.44 12.15 14.47
C ASP A 83 14.25 10.93 14.91
N LYS A 84 15.56 11.12 15.14
CA LYS A 84 16.49 10.05 15.47
C LYS A 84 17.03 10.25 16.89
N ALA A 85 17.02 9.17 17.67
CA ALA A 85 17.82 9.04 18.88
C ALA A 85 18.94 8.00 18.66
N ILE A 86 20.13 8.25 19.22
CA ILE A 86 21.33 7.40 19.17
C ILE A 86 21.92 7.09 20.55
N SER A 87 21.44 7.74 21.62
CA SER A 87 21.89 7.45 22.99
C SER A 87 20.74 7.14 23.95
N ASP A 88 21.08 6.47 25.04
CA ASP A 88 20.15 6.15 26.14
C ASP A 88 19.57 7.44 26.75
N GLU A 89 20.35 8.52 26.84
CA GLU A 89 19.90 9.83 27.33
C GLU A 89 18.85 10.47 26.42
N GLU A 90 19.00 10.34 25.09
CA GLU A 90 18.03 10.86 24.13
C GLU A 90 16.70 10.10 24.23
N ILE A 91 16.74 8.79 24.46
CA ILE A 91 15.52 7.98 24.71
C ILE A 91 14.85 8.41 26.03
N LYS A 92 15.62 8.61 27.10
CA LYS A 92 15.10 9.11 28.39
C LYS A 92 14.45 10.48 28.26
N HIS A 93 15.09 11.39 27.54
CA HIS A 93 14.53 12.71 27.24
C HIS A 93 13.24 12.60 26.41
N PHE A 94 13.20 11.71 25.41
CA PHE A 94 11.99 11.48 24.62
C PHE A 94 10.81 11.03 25.49
N VAL A 95 11.02 10.10 26.41
CA VAL A 95 9.98 9.62 27.34
C VAL A 95 9.53 10.75 28.28
N ALA A 96 10.45 11.41 28.98
CA ALA A 96 10.08 12.40 30.00
C ALA A 96 9.51 13.69 29.38
N GLU A 97 10.18 14.25 28.38
CA GLU A 97 9.91 15.60 27.89
C GLU A 97 9.08 15.58 26.59
N THR A 98 9.54 14.87 25.57
CA THR A 98 8.89 14.92 24.23
C THR A 98 7.48 14.33 24.26
N THR A 99 7.29 13.26 25.04
CA THR A 99 5.99 12.59 25.18
C THR A 99 5.20 13.05 26.41
N ALA A 100 5.77 13.97 27.20
CA ALA A 100 5.22 14.43 28.48
C ALA A 100 4.91 13.27 29.43
N HIS A 101 5.93 12.48 29.77
CA HIS A 101 5.86 11.32 30.66
C HIS A 101 5.01 10.15 30.13
N GLY A 102 5.16 9.80 28.86
CA GLY A 102 4.53 8.62 28.26
C GLY A 102 4.86 7.33 29.03
N ARG A 103 3.87 6.43 29.12
CA ARG A 103 3.95 5.18 29.91
C ARG A 103 3.75 3.91 29.10
N CYS A 104 3.22 4.04 27.89
CA CYS A 104 2.92 2.94 26.99
C CYS A 104 3.34 3.34 25.58
N PHE A 105 4.18 2.53 24.96
CA PHE A 105 4.73 2.77 23.63
C PHE A 105 4.55 1.52 22.77
N ILE A 106 4.28 1.73 21.48
CA ILE A 106 4.46 0.67 20.49
C ILE A 106 5.87 0.77 19.90
N ALA A 107 6.63 -0.31 20.01
CA ALA A 107 7.97 -0.44 19.45
C ALA A 107 7.90 -1.32 18.20
N GLN A 108 8.36 -0.77 17.07
CA GLN A 108 8.41 -1.46 15.78
C GLN A 108 9.82 -1.40 15.21
N PRO A 109 10.32 -2.47 14.57
CA PRO A 109 11.61 -2.43 13.90
C PRO A 109 11.59 -1.40 12.78
N LYS A 110 12.64 -0.59 12.71
CA LYS A 110 12.80 0.39 11.63
C LYS A 110 13.32 -0.31 10.37
N LEU A 111 12.40 -0.67 9.48
CA LEU A 111 12.70 -1.35 8.23
C LEU A 111 13.52 -0.46 7.27
N ASP A 112 14.44 -1.09 6.53
CA ASP A 112 15.32 -0.42 5.56
C ASP A 112 14.83 -0.67 4.12
N GLY A 113 13.81 0.08 3.71
CA GLY A 113 13.16 -0.11 2.43
C GLY A 113 12.73 1.18 1.75
N SER A 114 11.56 1.12 1.13
CA SER A 114 10.88 2.25 0.50
C SER A 114 9.48 2.42 1.07
N ALA A 115 9.25 3.52 1.80
CA ALA A 115 7.95 3.91 2.31
C ALA A 115 6.88 3.99 1.20
N LEU A 116 5.73 3.37 1.48
CA LEU A 116 4.59 3.25 0.57
C LEU A 116 3.28 3.55 1.32
N SER A 117 2.36 4.22 0.64
CA SER A 117 0.99 4.47 1.08
C SER A 117 0.04 3.74 0.15
N LEU A 118 -0.78 2.85 0.70
CA LEU A 118 -1.82 2.09 0.02
C LEU A 118 -3.17 2.74 0.31
N GLU A 119 -3.82 3.27 -0.72
CA GLU A 119 -5.17 3.83 -0.63
C GLU A 119 -6.19 2.74 -0.99
N TYR A 120 -7.01 2.40 -0.01
CA TYR A 120 -8.16 1.54 -0.18
C TYR A 120 -9.44 2.38 -0.19
N ARG A 121 -10.33 2.10 -1.13
CA ARG A 121 -11.67 2.68 -1.22
C ARG A 121 -12.70 1.58 -1.23
N ARG A 122 -13.65 1.66 -0.31
CA ARG A 122 -14.55 0.56 0.05
C ARG A 122 -13.83 -0.80 0.14
N GLY A 123 -12.72 -0.84 0.84
CA GLY A 123 -11.90 -2.05 1.02
C GLY A 123 -11.09 -2.47 -0.19
N LYS A 124 -11.24 -1.88 -1.39
CA LYS A 124 -10.43 -2.26 -2.57
C LYS A 124 -9.23 -1.36 -2.75
N LEU A 125 -8.07 -1.93 -3.06
CA LEU A 125 -6.86 -1.16 -3.35
C LEU A 125 -7.07 -0.38 -4.64
N VAL A 126 -7.08 0.95 -4.58
CA VAL A 126 -7.28 1.82 -5.75
C VAL A 126 -6.01 2.54 -6.16
N ARG A 127 -5.11 2.79 -5.21
CA ARG A 127 -3.85 3.48 -5.48
C ARG A 127 -2.76 3.05 -4.52
N ALA A 128 -1.53 2.98 -5.01
CA ALA A 128 -0.34 2.90 -4.18
C ALA A 128 0.62 4.03 -4.55
N ALA A 129 1.09 4.80 -3.58
CA ALA A 129 1.96 5.94 -3.79
C ALA A 129 3.23 5.88 -2.94
N THR A 130 4.37 6.15 -3.57
CA THR A 130 5.65 6.29 -2.84
C THR A 130 5.65 7.53 -1.95
N ARG A 131 6.52 7.58 -0.93
CA ARG A 131 6.64 8.77 -0.07
C ARG A 131 7.00 10.05 -0.83
N GLY A 132 7.96 10.00 -1.74
CA GLY A 132 8.49 11.18 -2.43
C GLY A 132 8.95 12.28 -1.46
N SER A 133 8.38 13.47 -1.56
CA SER A 133 8.68 14.60 -0.65
C SER A 133 8.00 14.50 0.72
N GLY A 134 7.10 13.53 0.91
CA GLY A 134 6.21 13.43 2.07
C GLY A 134 4.83 14.04 1.81
N GLU A 135 4.75 15.08 0.98
CA GLU A 135 3.47 15.66 0.52
C GLU A 135 3.08 15.14 -0.86
N ARG A 136 4.08 14.83 -1.71
CA ARG A 136 3.87 14.38 -3.08
C ARG A 136 4.73 13.17 -3.38
N GLY A 137 4.07 12.11 -3.81
CA GLY A 137 4.64 10.83 -4.20
C GLY A 137 4.56 10.57 -5.70
N GLU A 138 4.81 9.32 -6.05
CA GLU A 138 4.63 8.76 -7.39
C GLU A 138 3.66 7.58 -7.32
N ASP A 139 2.76 7.50 -8.28
CA ASP A 139 1.87 6.34 -8.45
C ASP A 139 2.69 5.11 -8.84
N VAL A 140 2.60 4.06 -8.03
CA VAL A 140 3.25 2.76 -8.25
C VAL A 140 2.25 1.63 -8.12
N THR A 141 0.96 1.90 -8.29
CA THR A 141 -0.16 0.97 -8.08
C THR A 141 0.04 -0.34 -8.84
N ALA A 142 0.43 -0.27 -10.11
CA ALA A 142 0.64 -1.45 -10.95
C ALA A 142 1.72 -2.41 -10.41
N ASN A 143 2.76 -1.88 -9.73
CA ASN A 143 3.82 -2.70 -9.14
C ASN A 143 3.49 -3.11 -7.71
N ALA A 144 2.80 -2.26 -6.94
CA ALA A 144 2.34 -2.61 -5.60
C ALA A 144 1.38 -3.81 -5.62
N ARG A 145 0.46 -3.88 -6.58
CA ARG A 145 -0.44 -5.04 -6.77
C ARG A 145 0.27 -6.37 -7.01
N ARG A 146 1.54 -6.36 -7.43
CA ARG A 146 2.33 -7.58 -7.65
C ARG A 146 3.11 -8.02 -6.42
N ILE A 147 3.12 -7.23 -5.36
CA ILE A 147 3.76 -7.61 -4.09
C ILE A 147 2.86 -8.66 -3.43
N PRO A 148 3.35 -9.89 -3.18
CA PRO A 148 2.47 -11.02 -2.85
C PRO A 148 1.63 -10.83 -1.59
N ASN A 149 2.14 -10.07 -0.61
CA ASN A 149 1.47 -9.87 0.67
C ASN A 149 0.70 -8.54 0.77
N ILE A 150 0.48 -7.85 -0.36
CA ILE A 150 -0.46 -6.73 -0.43
C ILE A 150 -1.81 -7.27 -0.89
N PRO A 151 -2.85 -7.26 -0.04
CA PRO A 151 -4.16 -7.74 -0.45
C PRO A 151 -4.80 -6.79 -1.46
N PHE A 152 -5.50 -7.36 -2.45
CA PHE A 152 -6.31 -6.56 -3.37
C PHE A 152 -7.52 -5.93 -2.66
N GLU A 153 -8.09 -6.64 -1.69
CA GLU A 153 -9.30 -6.26 -0.95
C GLU A 153 -9.12 -6.55 0.55
N LEU A 154 -9.60 -5.64 1.38
CA LEU A 154 -9.68 -5.77 2.83
C LEU A 154 -11.06 -6.32 3.23
N GLU A 155 -11.14 -7.04 4.35
CA GLU A 155 -12.43 -7.48 4.89
C GLU A 155 -13.33 -6.30 5.27
N TRP A 156 -12.74 -5.22 5.78
CA TRP A 156 -13.42 -3.98 6.07
C TRP A 156 -13.56 -3.14 4.80
N ALA A 157 -14.77 -3.10 4.26
CA ALA A 157 -15.13 -2.41 3.03
C ALA A 157 -15.20 -0.88 3.17
N GLY A 158 -14.22 -0.25 3.83
CA GLY A 158 -14.15 1.20 4.02
C GLY A 158 -12.93 1.88 3.43
N ASP A 159 -12.88 3.20 3.59
CA ASP A 159 -11.86 4.06 3.02
C ASP A 159 -10.73 4.33 4.01
N CYS A 160 -9.53 3.86 3.68
CA CYS A 160 -8.34 4.09 4.49
C CYS A 160 -7.06 4.18 3.65
N HIS A 161 -6.03 4.77 4.26
CA HIS A 161 -4.66 4.74 3.78
C HIS A 161 -3.82 3.90 4.74
N ILE A 162 -3.32 2.75 4.28
CA ILE A 162 -2.39 1.91 5.02
C ILE A 162 -0.98 2.29 4.61
N ARG A 163 -0.14 2.60 5.59
CA ARG A 163 1.25 3.03 5.36
C ARG A 163 2.20 2.00 5.90
N GLY A 164 3.26 1.78 5.15
CA GLY A 164 4.25 0.78 5.48
C GLY A 164 5.54 0.99 4.73
N GLU A 165 6.43 0.03 4.89
CA GLU A 165 7.69 -0.04 4.18
C GLU A 165 7.66 -1.24 3.24
N VAL A 166 8.08 -1.03 1.99
CA VAL A 166 8.38 -2.12 1.06
C VAL A 166 9.84 -2.48 1.19
N VAL A 167 10.11 -3.74 1.49
CA VAL A 167 11.46 -4.28 1.71
C VAL A 167 11.73 -5.43 0.75
N MET A 168 13.02 -5.69 0.53
CA MET A 168 13.47 -6.91 -0.13
C MET A 168 14.02 -7.84 0.97
N PRO A 169 13.44 -9.03 1.16
CA PRO A 169 13.96 -10.02 2.11
C PRO A 169 15.43 -10.32 1.85
N LEU A 170 16.24 -10.39 2.92
CA LEU A 170 17.69 -10.59 2.81
C LEU A 170 18.05 -11.92 2.13
N GLU A 171 17.28 -12.97 2.37
CA GLU A 171 17.48 -14.28 1.73
C GLU A 171 17.34 -14.18 0.21
N ILE A 172 16.27 -13.53 -0.26
CA ILE A 172 16.04 -13.29 -1.69
C ILE A 172 17.13 -12.39 -2.29
N PHE A 173 17.53 -11.35 -1.55
CA PHE A 173 18.61 -10.46 -1.97
C PHE A 173 19.93 -11.22 -2.15
N ASN A 174 20.33 -12.01 -1.15
CA ASN A 174 21.58 -12.76 -1.18
C ASN A 174 21.59 -13.83 -2.28
N GLU A 175 20.45 -14.50 -2.51
CA GLU A 175 20.34 -15.54 -3.53
C GLU A 175 20.35 -14.97 -4.96
N LYS A 176 19.63 -13.87 -5.20
CA LYS A 176 19.31 -13.41 -6.57
C LYS A 176 19.97 -12.11 -6.99
N TYR A 177 20.39 -11.27 -6.04
CA TYR A 177 20.63 -9.85 -6.28
C TYR A 177 21.91 -9.26 -5.70
N ALA A 178 22.64 -9.98 -4.84
CA ALA A 178 23.86 -9.49 -4.20
C ALA A 178 24.93 -9.04 -5.21
N GLU A 179 25.03 -9.73 -6.35
CA GLU A 179 25.95 -9.37 -7.44
C GLU A 179 25.42 -8.25 -8.36
N ILE A 180 24.14 -7.88 -8.23
CA ILE A 180 23.43 -6.93 -9.12
C ILE A 180 23.36 -5.53 -8.51
N ALA A 181 23.25 -5.44 -7.18
CA ALA A 181 23.17 -4.18 -6.46
C ALA A 181 23.82 -4.25 -5.08
N PRO A 182 24.32 -3.12 -4.56
CA PRO A 182 25.06 -3.09 -3.31
C PRO A 182 24.19 -3.25 -2.06
N ASN A 183 22.88 -2.99 -2.15
CA ASN A 183 21.96 -3.15 -1.02
C ASN A 183 20.52 -3.43 -1.47
N PRO A 184 19.72 -4.13 -0.63
CA PRO A 184 18.32 -4.45 -0.90
C PRO A 184 17.42 -3.22 -0.99
N ARG A 185 17.68 -2.18 -0.19
CA ARG A 185 16.88 -0.93 -0.16
C ARG A 185 16.75 -0.29 -1.54
N ASN A 186 17.86 -0.13 -2.25
CA ASN A 186 17.88 0.48 -3.58
C ASN A 186 17.16 -0.37 -4.63
N LEU A 187 17.21 -1.69 -4.50
CA LEU A 187 16.48 -2.60 -5.37
C LEU A 187 14.98 -2.55 -5.13
N ALA A 188 14.52 -2.54 -3.88
CA ALA A 188 13.11 -2.39 -3.54
C ALA A 188 12.54 -1.09 -4.13
N ALA A 189 13.24 0.03 -3.92
CA ALA A 189 12.83 1.33 -4.46
C ALA A 189 12.84 1.37 -6.00
N GLY A 190 13.80 0.70 -6.64
CA GLY A 190 13.90 0.59 -8.10
C GLY A 190 12.80 -0.29 -8.70
N ALA A 191 12.55 -1.45 -8.11
CA ALA A 191 11.52 -2.39 -8.56
C ALA A 191 10.12 -1.77 -8.47
N LEU A 192 9.83 -1.01 -7.41
CA LEU A 192 8.55 -0.29 -7.27
C LEU A 192 8.31 0.73 -8.39
N ARG A 193 9.34 1.46 -8.84
CA ARG A 193 9.23 2.51 -9.86
C ARG A 193 9.48 2.01 -11.28
N GLN A 194 9.63 0.71 -11.47
CA GLN A 194 9.99 0.15 -12.76
C GLN A 194 8.80 0.23 -13.74
N LYS A 195 8.97 0.98 -14.83
CA LYS A 195 7.95 1.15 -15.89
C LYS A 195 7.74 -0.10 -16.75
N HIS A 196 8.83 -0.83 -17.01
CA HIS A 196 8.82 -2.05 -17.83
C HIS A 196 9.43 -3.20 -17.04
N ILE A 197 8.59 -4.18 -16.70
CA ILE A 197 8.94 -5.33 -15.85
C ILE A 197 10.19 -6.03 -16.36
N GLU A 198 10.26 -6.29 -17.67
CA GLU A 198 11.34 -7.02 -18.33
C GLU A 198 12.71 -6.35 -18.22
N LYS A 199 12.74 -5.02 -18.01
CA LYS A 199 13.97 -4.23 -17.92
C LYS A 199 14.40 -3.96 -16.48
N GLY A 200 13.62 -4.42 -15.50
CA GLY A 200 13.89 -4.19 -14.08
C GLY A 200 15.05 -5.05 -13.59
N LYS A 201 15.90 -4.48 -12.72
CA LYS A 201 16.94 -5.26 -12.03
C LYS A 201 16.36 -6.23 -11.00
N ALA A 202 15.21 -5.89 -10.42
CA ALA A 202 14.47 -6.71 -9.48
C ALA A 202 12.98 -6.68 -9.81
N LYS A 203 12.27 -7.68 -9.28
CA LYS A 203 10.85 -7.92 -9.50
C LYS A 203 10.06 -7.49 -8.26
N ALA A 204 8.86 -6.92 -8.46
CA ALA A 204 7.99 -6.52 -7.36
C ALA A 204 7.48 -7.74 -6.57
N GLU A 205 7.35 -8.88 -7.25
CA GLU A 205 6.98 -10.19 -6.73
C GLU A 205 8.01 -10.76 -5.73
N HIS A 206 9.20 -10.16 -5.65
CA HIS A 206 10.26 -10.53 -4.71
C HIS A 206 10.35 -9.55 -3.51
N LEU A 207 9.42 -8.62 -3.41
CA LEU A 207 9.34 -7.66 -2.32
C LEU A 207 8.26 -8.09 -1.33
N GLU A 208 8.30 -7.50 -0.15
CA GLU A 208 7.29 -7.63 0.88
C GLU A 208 6.94 -6.26 1.43
N PHE A 209 5.67 -6.09 1.83
CA PHE A 209 5.17 -4.88 2.48
C PHE A 209 4.86 -5.14 3.95
N TYR A 210 5.28 -4.21 4.81
CA TYR A 210 5.01 -4.26 6.25
C TYR A 210 4.44 -2.92 6.71
N ALA A 211 3.21 -2.94 7.21
CA ALA A 211 2.50 -1.75 7.66
C ALA A 211 2.96 -1.28 9.06
N TYR A 212 2.95 0.02 9.28
CA TYR A 212 3.24 0.64 10.58
C TYR A 212 2.19 1.66 11.02
N ASP A 213 1.29 2.10 10.13
CA ASP A 213 0.27 3.12 10.39
C ASP A 213 -0.94 2.90 9.47
N VAL A 214 -2.13 3.31 9.94
CA VAL A 214 -3.34 3.39 9.13
C VAL A 214 -4.07 4.71 9.40
N ARG A 215 -4.56 5.34 8.33
CA ARG A 215 -5.34 6.58 8.40
C ARG A 215 -6.71 6.39 7.75
N PHE A 216 -7.77 6.70 8.49
CA PHE A 216 -9.13 6.61 7.98
C PHE A 216 -9.55 7.92 7.34
N VAL A 217 -10.26 7.81 6.22
CA VAL A 217 -10.72 8.98 5.48
C VAL A 217 -11.94 9.59 6.18
N GLY A 218 -11.90 10.90 6.42
CA GLY A 218 -12.98 11.62 7.08
C GLY A 218 -14.26 11.71 6.24
N PRO A 219 -15.41 12.02 6.85
CA PRO A 219 -16.73 11.96 6.21
C PRO A 219 -16.89 12.86 4.97
N LYS A 220 -16.08 13.91 4.83
CA LYS A 220 -16.12 14.82 3.67
C LYS A 220 -15.42 14.28 2.42
N SER A 221 -14.57 13.28 2.57
CA SER A 221 -13.68 12.79 1.51
C SER A 221 -13.72 11.27 1.33
N ARG A 222 -14.45 10.56 2.19
CA ARG A 222 -14.69 9.13 2.05
C ARG A 222 -15.86 8.88 1.12
N HIS A 223 -15.88 7.72 0.50
CA HIS A 223 -16.99 7.22 -0.30
C HIS A 223 -18.29 7.21 0.55
N PRO A 224 -19.46 7.58 -0.02
CA PRO A 224 -20.74 7.57 0.71
C PRO A 224 -21.07 6.24 1.37
N ASP A 225 -20.78 5.13 0.67
CA ASP A 225 -21.00 3.76 1.15
C ASP A 225 -19.85 3.20 2.01
N SER A 226 -18.82 4.01 2.32
CA SER A 226 -17.77 3.58 3.25
C SER A 226 -18.37 3.48 4.67
N PRO A 227 -18.24 2.33 5.36
CA PRO A 227 -18.58 2.23 6.77
C PRO A 227 -17.78 3.25 7.60
N GLU A 228 -18.34 3.60 8.76
CA GLU A 228 -17.62 4.37 9.78
C GLU A 228 -16.40 3.59 10.25
N PRO A 229 -15.23 4.24 10.38
CA PRO A 229 -14.07 3.60 10.95
C PRO A 229 -14.30 3.31 12.43
N SER A 230 -13.80 2.17 12.90
CA SER A 230 -13.71 1.91 14.33
C SER A 230 -12.87 2.99 15.00
N PHE A 231 -13.36 3.53 16.11
CA PHE A 231 -12.56 4.46 16.91
C PHE A 231 -11.35 3.72 17.49
N MET A 232 -10.16 4.30 17.32
CA MET A 232 -8.93 3.76 17.87
C MET A 232 -8.26 4.83 18.72
N GLU A 233 -7.99 4.47 19.97
CA GLU A 233 -7.41 5.32 21.00
C GLU A 233 -5.88 5.20 21.04
N SER A 234 -5.31 4.14 20.47
CA SER A 234 -3.88 3.88 20.48
C SER A 234 -3.35 3.30 19.17
N ASP A 235 -2.05 3.50 18.93
CA ASP A 235 -1.35 2.90 17.79
C ASP A 235 -1.33 1.36 17.88
N SER A 236 -1.36 0.78 19.08
CA SER A 236 -1.47 -0.68 19.25
C SER A 236 -2.81 -1.25 18.78
N GLN A 237 -3.91 -0.51 18.96
CA GLN A 237 -5.20 -0.88 18.38
C GLN A 237 -5.16 -0.78 16.85
N ALA A 238 -4.48 0.24 16.31
CA ALA A 238 -4.28 0.38 14.86
C ALA A 238 -3.48 -0.78 14.26
N THR A 239 -2.40 -1.20 14.92
CA THR A 239 -1.62 -2.38 14.53
C THR A 239 -2.46 -3.66 14.59
N LYS A 240 -3.26 -3.84 15.65
CA LYS A 240 -4.15 -5.00 15.76
C LYS A 240 -5.20 -5.03 14.64
N TRP A 241 -5.80 -3.88 14.35
CA TRP A 241 -6.76 -3.74 13.25
C TRP A 241 -6.11 -4.13 11.90
N LEU A 242 -4.87 -3.69 11.63
CA LEU A 242 -4.14 -4.08 10.42
C LEU A 242 -3.99 -5.60 10.30
N ILE A 243 -3.60 -6.28 11.39
CA ILE A 243 -3.48 -7.75 11.43
C ILE A 243 -4.84 -8.41 11.14
N GLU A 244 -5.92 -7.91 11.74
CA GLU A 244 -7.29 -8.41 11.49
C GLU A 244 -7.72 -8.24 10.03
N GLN A 245 -7.19 -7.25 9.32
CA GLN A 245 -7.40 -7.07 7.87
C GLN A 245 -6.48 -7.93 6.99
N GLY A 246 -5.69 -8.83 7.57
CA GLY A 246 -4.74 -9.67 6.83
C GLY A 246 -3.49 -8.92 6.36
N ILE A 247 -3.16 -7.78 6.98
CA ILE A 247 -1.98 -6.98 6.65
C ILE A 247 -0.83 -7.36 7.58
N ASN A 248 0.33 -7.68 6.99
CA ASN A 248 1.56 -7.86 7.76
C ASN A 248 2.00 -6.51 8.34
N VAL A 249 2.27 -6.48 9.65
CA VAL A 249 2.76 -5.30 10.36
C VAL A 249 4.26 -5.38 10.60
N ALA A 250 4.93 -4.23 10.66
CA ALA A 250 6.38 -4.16 10.91
C ALA A 250 6.73 -4.70 12.31
N GLY A 251 5.87 -4.43 13.30
CA GLY A 251 5.96 -4.98 14.65
C GLY A 251 4.80 -4.51 15.52
N ASP A 252 4.59 -5.17 16.64
CA ASP A 252 3.47 -4.96 17.55
C ASP A 252 3.88 -4.98 19.04
N THR A 253 5.17 -4.88 19.34
CA THR A 253 5.69 -4.92 20.71
C THR A 253 5.21 -3.71 21.50
N VAL A 254 4.41 -3.96 22.53
CA VAL A 254 3.99 -2.92 23.49
C VAL A 254 4.97 -2.88 24.65
N VAL A 255 5.41 -1.67 25.00
CA VAL A 255 6.39 -1.40 26.06
C VAL A 255 5.73 -0.50 27.09
N GLU A 256 5.71 -0.97 28.33
CA GLU A 256 5.05 -0.27 29.44
C GLU A 256 6.01 -0.09 30.62
N GLY A 257 5.82 0.98 31.38
CA GLY A 257 6.54 1.22 32.63
C GLY A 257 5.74 2.06 33.62
N GLU A 258 6.05 1.92 34.90
CA GLU A 258 5.33 2.61 35.99
C GLU A 258 5.75 4.08 36.12
N ASN A 259 7.00 4.40 35.78
CA ASN A 259 7.58 5.74 35.83
C ASN A 259 8.54 5.97 34.63
N ASP A 260 9.11 7.17 34.54
CA ASP A 260 9.98 7.56 33.40
C ASP A 260 11.21 6.65 33.29
N GLU A 261 11.82 6.28 34.42
CA GLU A 261 13.02 5.47 34.46
C GLU A 261 12.74 4.04 33.98
N ASP A 262 11.70 3.40 34.52
CA ASP A 262 11.30 2.05 34.14
C ASP A 262 10.92 1.98 32.65
N THR A 263 10.14 2.95 32.18
CA THR A 263 9.70 3.00 30.77
C THR A 263 10.89 3.20 29.84
N SER A 264 11.80 4.12 30.18
CA SER A 264 13.00 4.37 29.38
C SER A 264 13.92 3.15 29.33
N ASN A 265 14.15 2.50 30.47
CA ASN A 265 14.98 1.31 30.56
C ASN A 265 14.40 0.14 29.75
N ALA A 266 13.08 -0.02 29.75
CA ALA A 266 12.39 -1.02 28.94
C ALA A 266 12.56 -0.75 27.43
N LEU A 267 12.44 0.51 26.99
CA LEU A 267 12.69 0.89 25.60
C LEU A 267 14.15 0.67 25.20
N ILE A 268 15.11 1.08 26.03
CA ILE A 268 16.55 0.89 25.78
C ILE A 268 16.89 -0.59 25.65
N ALA A 269 16.32 -1.45 26.51
CA ALA A 269 16.55 -2.88 26.48
C ALA A 269 16.15 -3.54 25.15
N LEU A 270 15.12 -3.02 24.46
CA LEU A 270 14.69 -3.52 23.16
C LEU A 270 15.59 -3.10 21.99
N THR A 271 16.44 -2.09 22.18
CA THR A 271 17.34 -1.59 21.13
C THR A 271 18.73 -2.24 21.14
N ARG A 272 19.00 -3.12 22.12
CA ARG A 272 20.29 -3.81 22.32
C ARG A 272 20.23 -5.24 21.79
#